data_AF-A0A533X3G8-F1
#
_entry.id   AF-A0A533X3G8-F1
#
_cell.length_a   1.000
_cell.length_b   1.000
_cell.length_c   1.000
_cell.angle_alpha   90.00
_cell.angle_beta   90.00
_cell.angle_gamma   90.00
#
_symmetry.space_group_name_H-M   'P 1'
#
loop_
_entity.id
_entity.type
_entity.pdbx_description
1 polymer ?
#
loop_
_entity_poly.entity_id
_entity_poly.type
_entity_poly.pdbx_seq_one_letter_code
_entity_poly.pdbx_strand_id
1 'polypeptide(L)'
;MASLRPDFAALRVVQLSHLKCEECGFEFDYQWVPAVSLTLIRLGKSRQIRCPKCENWSSFNLSETRVDPKVHRCSVKVGPI
;
A
#
# COMPACT_ATOMS: atom_id res chain seq x y z
N MET A 1 -17.50 28.78 -13.24
CA MET A 1 -16.50 27.71 -13.37
C MET A 1 -16.26 27.12 -11.99
N ALA A 2 -16.98 26.06 -11.63
CA ALA A 2 -16.81 25.39 -10.34
C ALA A 2 -15.60 24.46 -10.44
N SER A 3 -14.54 24.79 -9.69
CA SER A 3 -13.36 23.94 -9.54
C SER A 3 -13.77 22.72 -8.70
N LEU A 4 -14.08 21.60 -9.37
CA LEU A 4 -14.17 20.29 -8.73
C LEU A 4 -12.77 19.90 -8.29
N ARG A 5 -12.32 20.41 -7.13
CA ARG A 5 -11.23 19.78 -6.40
C ARG A 5 -11.78 18.42 -5.96
N PRO A 6 -11.24 17.28 -6.44
CA PRO A 6 -11.66 16.00 -5.90
C PRO A 6 -11.36 16.03 -4.41
N ASP A 7 -12.42 16.00 -3.60
CA ASP A 7 -12.30 15.91 -2.16
C ASP A 7 -11.79 14.51 -1.84
N PHE A 8 -10.47 14.36 -1.82
CA PHE A 8 -9.77 13.11 -1.53
C PHE A 8 -10.04 12.62 -0.10
N ALA A 9 -10.80 13.37 0.71
CA ALA A 9 -11.39 12.87 1.94
C ALA A 9 -12.34 11.68 1.73
N ALA A 10 -12.66 11.27 0.49
CA ALA A 10 -13.36 10.03 0.17
C ALA A 10 -12.44 8.82 -0.15
N LEU A 11 -11.11 8.99 -0.29
CA LEU A 11 -10.15 7.88 -0.42
C LEU A 11 -9.82 7.24 0.95
N ARG A 12 -10.83 7.12 1.83
CA ARG A 12 -10.72 6.74 3.27
C ARG A 12 -10.32 5.30 3.55
N VAL A 13 -9.83 4.56 2.57
CA VAL A 13 -9.51 3.14 2.75
C VAL A 13 -8.03 2.94 2.46
N VAL A 14 -7.18 3.50 3.31
CA VAL A 14 -5.77 3.09 3.33
C VAL A 14 -5.74 1.67 3.89
N GLN A 15 -5.35 0.73 3.04
CA GLN A 15 -5.06 -0.64 3.42
C GLN A 15 -3.61 -0.76 3.86
N LEU A 16 -3.38 -1.70 4.78
CA LEU A 16 -2.05 -2.03 5.24
C LEU A 16 -1.73 -3.47 4.86
N SER A 17 -0.51 -3.68 4.40
CA SER A 17 0.02 -5.01 4.12
C SER A 17 1.38 -5.20 4.75
N HIS A 18 1.64 -6.37 5.31
CA HIS A 18 2.93 -6.74 5.87
C HIS A 18 3.72 -7.53 4.83
N LEU A 19 4.77 -6.91 4.30
CA LEU A 19 5.50 -7.40 3.15
C LEU A 19 6.86 -7.93 3.56
N LYS A 20 7.31 -8.98 2.87
CA LYS A 20 8.67 -9.51 2.98
C LYS A 20 9.38 -9.40 1.64
N CYS A 21 10.55 -8.78 1.63
CA CYS A 21 11.39 -8.74 0.44
C CYS A 21 12.09 -10.08 0.25
N GLU A 22 11.89 -10.72 -0.90
CA GLU A 22 12.52 -12.02 -1.21
C GLU A 22 14.04 -11.91 -1.42
N GLU A 23 14.53 -10.75 -1.86
CA GLU A 23 15.96 -10.51 -2.11
C GLU A 23 16.80 -10.38 -0.83
N CYS A 24 16.29 -9.64 0.17
CA CYS A 24 17.05 -9.32 1.38
C CYS A 24 16.41 -9.82 2.68
N GLY A 25 15.25 -10.50 2.59
CA GLY A 25 14.51 -11.03 3.72
C GLY A 25 13.87 -9.99 4.64
N PHE A 26 14.00 -8.69 4.34
CA PHE A 26 13.49 -7.62 5.19
C PHE A 26 11.97 -7.54 5.17
N GLU A 27 11.38 -7.44 6.35
CA GLU A 27 9.95 -7.34 6.55
C GLU A 27 9.55 -5.90 6.89
N PHE A 28 8.51 -5.38 6.25
CA PHE A 28 8.06 -4.00 6.39
C PHE A 28 6.56 -3.86 6.15
N ASP A 29 5.94 -2.88 6.80
CA ASP A 29 4.54 -2.58 6.59
C ASP A 29 4.38 -1.53 5.48
N TYR A 30 3.43 -1.76 4.58
CA TYR A 30 3.18 -0.91 3.41
C TYR A 30 1.73 -0.46 3.35
N GLN A 31 1.53 0.86 3.26
CA GLN A 31 0.22 1.48 3.12
C GLN A 31 -0.13 1.69 1.65
N TRP A 32 -1.34 1.33 1.25
CA TRP A 32 -1.80 1.48 -0.12
C TRP A 32 -3.30 1.72 -0.20
N VAL A 33 -3.73 2.46 -1.20
CA VAL A 33 -5.16 2.66 -1.47
C VAL A 33 -5.61 1.66 -2.53
N PRO A 34 -6.65 0.86 -2.27
CA PRO A 34 -7.27 0.02 -3.26
C PRO A 34 -7.96 0.90 -4.30
N ALA A 35 -7.78 0.54 -5.55
CA ALA A 35 -8.55 1.03 -6.67
C ALA A 35 -8.35 2.47 -7.20
N VAL A 36 -7.30 3.20 -6.84
CA VAL A 36 -6.99 4.47 -7.53
C VAL A 36 -6.00 4.23 -8.68
N SER A 37 -6.53 3.99 -9.87
CA SER A 37 -5.85 4.40 -11.10
C SER A 37 -6.86 4.54 -12.23
N LEU A 38 -6.94 5.75 -12.80
CA LEU A 38 -7.73 6.04 -13.99
C LEU A 38 -6.95 5.66 -15.29
N THR A 39 -5.71 5.18 -15.17
CA THR A 39 -4.80 4.98 -16.32
C THR A 39 -3.83 3.79 -16.21
N LEU A 40 -3.79 3.02 -15.12
CA LEU A 40 -2.90 1.86 -14.98
C LEU A 40 -3.65 0.54 -14.91
N ILE A 41 -3.27 -0.36 -15.81
CA ILE A 41 -3.54 -1.79 -15.77
C ILE A 41 -3.00 -2.32 -14.43
N ARG A 42 -3.92 -2.68 -13.52
CA ARG A 42 -3.57 -3.49 -12.35
C ARG A 42 -3.05 -4.83 -12.86
N LEU A 43 -1.81 -5.19 -12.55
CA LEU A 43 -1.31 -6.57 -12.65
C LEU A 43 -1.89 -7.41 -11.48
N GLY A 44 -3.23 -7.40 -11.35
CA GLY A 44 -3.94 -8.16 -10.32
C GLY A 44 -3.69 -7.70 -8.88
N LYS A 45 -3.38 -8.65 -8.00
CA LYS A 45 -3.21 -8.46 -6.55
C LYS A 45 -1.83 -7.91 -6.14
N SER A 46 -0.88 -7.88 -7.08
CA SER A 46 0.52 -7.51 -6.81
C SER A 46 0.88 -6.14 -7.36
N ARG A 47 1.87 -5.48 -6.75
CA ARG A 47 2.47 -4.24 -7.24
C ARG A 47 3.98 -4.34 -7.23
N GLN A 48 4.63 -3.75 -8.24
CA GLN A 48 6.07 -3.51 -8.19
C GLN A 48 6.33 -2.30 -7.29
N ILE A 49 7.10 -2.51 -6.22
CA ILE A 49 7.54 -1.46 -5.31
C ILE A 49 9.02 -1.68 -4.97
N ARG A 50 9.69 -0.62 -4.51
CA ARG A 50 11.09 -0.67 -4.11
C ARG A 50 11.20 -1.10 -2.65
N CYS A 51 12.06 -2.06 -2.33
CA CYS A 51 12.31 -2.45 -0.94
C CYS A 51 12.99 -1.28 -0.20
N PRO A 52 12.53 -0.89 1.01
CA PRO A 52 13.14 0.21 1.76
C PRO A 52 14.53 -0.09 2.31
N LYS A 53 14.96 -1.36 2.34
CA LYS A 53 16.28 -1.76 2.86
C LYS A 53 17.32 -1.97 1.76
N CYS A 54 17.04 -2.85 0.80
CA CYS A 54 17.99 -3.16 -0.29
C CYS A 54 17.75 -2.32 -1.54
N GLU A 55 16.69 -1.51 -1.57
CA GLU A 55 16.41 -0.60 -2.67
C GLU A 55 16.20 -1.29 -4.05
N ASN A 56 16.06 -2.60 -4.09
CA ASN A 56 15.73 -3.33 -5.31
C ASN A 56 14.22 -3.26 -5.60
N TRP A 57 13.88 -3.30 -6.89
CA TRP A 57 12.50 -3.45 -7.34
C TRP A 57 12.07 -4.90 -7.20
N SER A 58 10.94 -5.14 -6.55
CA SER A 58 10.35 -6.47 -6.47
C SER A 58 8.83 -6.39 -6.57
N SER A 59 8.21 -7.50 -6.93
CA SER A 59 6.75 -7.62 -6.99
C SER A 59 6.23 -8.11 -5.64
N PHE A 60 5.28 -7.38 -5.06
CA PHE A 60 4.70 -7.70 -3.76
C PHE A 60 3.19 -7.88 -3.88
N ASN A 61 2.67 -8.99 -3.38
CA ASN A 61 1.23 -9.27 -3.38
C ASN A 61 0.55 -8.54 -2.22
N LEU A 62 0.06 -7.32 -2.48
CA LEU A 62 -0.51 -6.47 -1.44
C LEU A 62 -1.84 -7.00 -0.90
N SER A 63 -2.65 -7.65 -1.75
CA SER A 63 -3.98 -8.11 -1.33
C SER A 63 -3.91 -9.32 -0.39
N GLU A 64 -2.99 -10.26 -0.62
CA GLU A 64 -2.85 -11.48 0.21
C GLU A 64 -2.07 -11.24 1.49
N THR A 65 -1.19 -10.24 1.48
CA THR A 65 -0.40 -9.84 2.66
C THR A 65 -1.07 -8.74 3.49
N ARG A 66 -2.35 -8.47 3.22
CA ARG A 66 -3.13 -7.47 3.95
C ARG A 66 -3.25 -7.87 5.42
N VAL A 67 -3.04 -6.90 6.30
CA VAL A 67 -3.15 -7.06 7.76
C VAL A 67 -4.13 -6.06 8.35
N ASP A 68 -4.79 -6.42 9.46
CA ASP A 68 -5.62 -5.49 10.23
C ASP A 68 -4.71 -4.58 11.08
N PRO A 69 -4.72 -3.26 10.88
CA PRO A 69 -3.89 -2.34 11.66
C PRO A 69 -4.18 -2.35 13.16
N LYS A 70 -5.38 -2.79 13.58
CA LYS A 70 -5.76 -2.87 15.00
C LYS A 70 -5.11 -4.05 15.71
N VAL A 71 -4.83 -5.13 14.98
CA VAL A 71 -4.29 -6.38 15.52
C VAL A 71 -2.79 -6.47 15.28
N HIS A 72 -2.33 -5.98 14.13
CA HIS A 72 -0.92 -5.99 13.75
C HIS A 72 -0.17 -4.83 14.40
N ARG A 73 1.02 -5.10 14.96
CA ARG A 73 1.90 -4.05 15.48
C ARG A 73 2.59 -3.35 14.32
N CYS A 74 1.92 -2.33 13.82
CA CYS A 74 2.36 -1.59 12.64
C CYS A 74 3.51 -0.65 12.99
N SER A 75 4.56 -0.64 12.16
CA SER A 75 5.61 0.38 12.22
C SER A 75 5.16 1.72 11.62
N VAL A 76 4.06 1.71 10.85
CA VAL A 76 3.50 2.90 10.20
C VAL A 76 2.35 3.45 11.03
N LYS A 77 2.42 4.74 11.38
CA LYS A 77 1.33 5.44 12.08
C LYS A 77 0.19 5.72 11.10
N VAL A 78 -0.96 5.09 11.31
CA VAL A 78 -2.21 5.45 10.61
C VAL A 78 -2.76 6.69 11.31
N GLY A 79 -2.88 7.82 10.60
CA GLY A 79 -3.48 9.05 11.15
C GLY A 79 -4.97 8.88 11.49
N PRO A 80 -5.56 9.75 12.33
CA PRO A 80 -6.94 9.62 12.76
C PRO A 80 -7.95 9.80 11.60
N ILE A 81 -9.06 9.07 11.74
CA ILE A 81 -10.20 8.86 10.81
C ILE A 81 -11.05 10.12 10.66
#